data_AF-A0A2H0TAV5-F1
#
_entry.id   AF-A0A2H0TAV5-F1
#
_cell.length_a   1.000
_cell.length_b   1.000
_cell.length_c   1.000
_cell.angle_alpha   90.00
_cell.angle_beta   90.00
_cell.angle_gamma   90.00
#
_symmetry.space_group_name_H-M   'P 1'
#
loop_
_entity.id
_entity.type
_entity.pdbx_description
1 polymer ?
#
loop_
_entity_poly.entity_id
_entity_poly.type
_entity_poly.pdbx_seq_one_letter_code
_entity_poly.pdbx_strand_id
1 'polypeptide(L)' 'MDRLYTQELKEIAQLLAILVKRGILQSTVIQEMGSVGMSPKRIAELLGTSSNTVNVALHNARKSKKGKKLTAK' A
#
# COMPACT_ATOMS: atom_id res chain seq x y z
N MET A 1 6.43 -27.24 -10.93
CA MET A 1 6.82 -26.08 -11.73
C MET A 1 6.04 -24.84 -11.30
N ASP A 2 4.70 -24.84 -11.35
CA ASP A 2 3.88 -23.65 -11.05
C ASP A 2 4.10 -22.99 -9.67
N ARG A 3 4.36 -23.78 -8.63
CA ARG A 3 4.60 -23.24 -7.28
C ARG A 3 5.90 -22.44 -7.17
N LEU A 4 6.93 -22.80 -7.94
CA LEU A 4 8.23 -22.12 -7.94
C LEU A 4 8.10 -20.75 -8.62
N TYR A 5 7.48 -20.71 -9.80
CA TYR A 5 7.18 -19.46 -10.53
C TYR A 5 6.33 -18.49 -9.70
N THR A 6 5.39 -19.00 -8.91
CA THR A 6 4.56 -18.16 -8.05
C THR A 6 5.36 -17.54 -6.89
N GLN A 7 6.38 -18.24 -6.39
CA GLN A 7 7.29 -17.70 -5.36
C GLN A 7 8.21 -16.63 -5.93
N GLU A 8 8.83 -16.89 -7.08
CA GLU A 8 9.70 -15.93 -7.77
C GLU A 8 8.95 -14.64 -8.12
N LEU A 9 7.71 -14.74 -8.61
CA LEU A 9 6.86 -13.57 -8.88
C LEU A 9 6.51 -12.79 -7.60
N LYS A 10 6.31 -13.49 -6.47
CA LYS A 10 6.05 -12.85 -5.19
C LYS A 10 7.30 -12.09 -4.71
N GLU A 11 8.48 -12.66 -4.84
CA GLU A 11 9.75 -12.03 -4.49
C GLU A 11 10.02 -10.80 -5.35
N ILE A 12 9.81 -10.89 -6.67
CA ILE A 12 9.92 -9.74 -7.58
C ILE A 12 8.95 -8.62 -7.17
N ALA A 13 7.70 -8.96 -6.86
CA ALA A 13 6.72 -7.96 -6.44
C ALA A 13 7.12 -7.27 -5.11
N GLN A 14 7.73 -8.01 -4.18
CA GLN A 14 8.25 -7.45 -2.93
C GLN A 14 9.47 -6.56 -3.16
N LEU A 15 10.40 -6.96 -4.03
CA LEU A 15 11.58 -6.17 -4.40
C LEU A 15 11.17 -4.85 -5.09
N LEU A 16 10.20 -4.90 -6.00
CA LEU A 16 9.64 -3.69 -6.63
C LEU A 16 8.98 -2.77 -5.60
N ALA A 17 8.24 -3.34 -4.63
CA ALA A 17 7.63 -2.56 -3.55
C ALA A 17 8.68 -1.88 -2.66
N ILE A 18 9.82 -2.54 -2.39
CA ILE A 18 10.97 -1.97 -1.68
C ILE A 18 11.59 -0.83 -2.48
N LEU A 19 11.75 -0.98 -3.80
CA LEU A 19 12.28 0.07 -4.67
C LEU A 19 11.38 1.31 -4.69
N VAL A 20 10.06 1.13 -4.78
CA VAL A 20 9.09 2.24 -4.71
C VAL A 20 9.15 2.96 -3.36
N LYS A 21 9.47 2.25 -2.26
CA LYS A 21 9.59 2.86 -0.93
C LYS A 21 10.85 3.73 -0.77
N ARG A 22 11.89 3.56 -1.57
CA ARG A 22 13.12 4.39 -1.46
C ARG A 22 12.80 5.83 -1.87
N GLY A 23 12.68 6.71 -0.88
CA GLY A 23 12.41 8.14 -1.07
C GLY A 23 10.93 8.53 -0.98
N ILE A 24 10.02 7.57 -0.75
CA ILE A 24 8.57 7.82 -0.62
C ILE A 24 8.09 7.34 0.75
N LEU A 25 7.23 8.13 1.40
CA LEU A 25 6.58 7.72 2.64
C LEU A 25 5.73 6.47 2.40
N GLN A 26 5.88 5.46 3.27
CA GLN A 26 5.12 4.20 3.18
C GLN A 26 3.60 4.44 3.13
N SER A 27 3.10 5.48 3.80
CA SER A 27 1.70 5.90 3.77
C SER A 27 1.24 6.32 2.38
N THR A 28 2.08 6.99 1.60
CA THR A 28 1.79 7.39 0.20
C THR A 28 1.68 6.16 -0.69
N VAL A 29 2.63 5.23 -0.57
CA VAL A 29 2.61 3.96 -1.31
C VAL A 29 1.34 3.16 -0.99
N ILE A 30 0.98 3.07 0.29
CA ILE A 30 -0.28 2.42 0.73
C ILE A 30 -1.50 3.10 0.09
N GLN A 31 -1.53 4.43 0.03
CA GLN A 31 -2.65 5.17 -0.55
C GLN A 31 -2.80 4.91 -2.06
N GLU A 32 -1.69 4.93 -2.80
CA GLU A 32 -1.67 4.64 -4.24
C GLU A 32 -2.15 3.21 -4.51
N MET A 33 -1.58 2.23 -3.81
CA MET A 33 -1.98 0.82 -3.94
C MET A 33 -3.47 0.61 -3.58
N GLY A 34 -3.96 1.31 -2.56
CA GLY A 34 -5.38 1.29 -2.20
C GLY A 34 -6.27 1.95 -3.26
N SER A 35 -5.82 3.02 -3.91
CA SER A 35 -6.59 3.71 -4.96
C SER A 35 -6.76 2.90 -6.24
N VAL A 36 -5.85 1.98 -6.53
CA VAL A 36 -5.97 1.03 -7.64
C VAL A 36 -6.78 -0.22 -7.28
N GLY A 37 -7.39 -0.25 -6.08
CA GLY A 37 -8.29 -1.32 -5.65
C GLY A 37 -7.61 -2.51 -4.97
N MET A 38 -6.33 -2.40 -4.62
CA MET A 38 -5.64 -3.50 -3.92
C MET A 38 -6.14 -3.67 -2.48
N SER A 39 -6.35 -4.91 -2.06
CA SER A 39 -6.85 -5.21 -0.72
C SER A 39 -5.80 -4.91 0.37
N PRO A 40 -6.22 -4.50 1.58
CA PRO A 40 -5.28 -4.22 2.67
C PRO A 40 -4.36 -5.38 3.03
N LYS A 41 -4.89 -6.62 2.95
CA LYS A 41 -4.10 -7.85 3.16
C LYS A 41 -2.99 -7.98 2.13
N ARG A 42 -3.29 -7.75 0.85
CA ARG A 42 -2.31 -7.88 -0.23
C ARG A 42 -1.23 -6.80 -0.15
N ILE A 43 -1.63 -5.56 0.16
CA ILE A 43 -0.68 -4.45 0.40
C ILE A 43 0.26 -4.79 1.56
N ALA A 44 -0.27 -5.35 2.65
CA ALA A 44 0.50 -5.75 3.81
C ALA A 44 1.55 -6.83 3.49
N GLU A 45 1.16 -7.84 2.72
CA GLU A 45 2.08 -8.90 2.24
C GLU A 45 3.21 -8.36 1.34
N LEU A 46 2.90 -7.38 0.48
CA LEU A 46 3.87 -6.80 -0.45
C LEU A 46 4.85 -5.83 0.24
N LEU A 47 4.36 -5.04 1.19
CA LEU A 47 5.15 -4.04 1.92
C LEU A 47 5.84 -4.60 3.16
N GLY A 48 5.64 -5.88 3.49
CA GLY A 48 6.18 -6.50 4.69
C GLY A 48 5.66 -5.83 5.97
N THR A 49 4.35 -5.59 6.06
CA THR A 49 3.72 -4.92 7.20
C THR A 49 2.41 -5.63 7.60
N SER A 50 1.65 -5.05 8.55
CA SER A 50 0.38 -5.60 9.00
C SER A 50 -0.81 -4.97 8.26
N SER A 51 -1.88 -5.75 8.07
CA SER A 51 -3.15 -5.23 7.53
C SER A 51 -3.71 -4.07 8.37
N ASN A 52 -3.44 -4.07 9.68
CA ASN A 52 -3.84 -2.97 10.56
C ASN A 52 -3.13 -1.66 10.21
N THR A 53 -1.80 -1.72 9.98
CA THR A 53 -1.00 -0.58 9.53
C THR A 53 -1.56 0.01 8.24
N VAL A 54 -1.91 -0.86 7.28
CA VAL A 54 -2.51 -0.46 6.01
C VAL A 54 -3.88 0.21 6.23
N ASN A 55 -4.75 -0.40 7.04
CA ASN A 55 -6.08 0.13 7.33
C ASN A 55 -6.03 1.51 8.01
N VAL A 56 -5.13 1.70 8.97
CA VAL A 56 -4.91 2.99 9.63
C VAL A 56 -4.43 4.04 8.62
N ALA A 57 -3.46 3.70 7.77
CA ALA A 57 -2.95 4.61 6.74
C ALA A 57 -4.06 5.03 5.75
N LEU A 58 -4.87 4.07 5.27
CA LEU A 58 -6.01 4.35 4.38
C LEU A 58 -7.11 5.16 5.08
N HIS A 59 -7.39 4.88 6.34
CA HIS A 59 -8.34 5.64 7.14
C HIS A 59 -7.89 7.10 7.33
N ASN A 60 -6.61 7.32 7.66
CA ASN A 60 -6.04 8.65 7.80
C ASN A 60 -6.03 9.42 6.47
N ALA A 61 -5.78 8.74 5.36
CA ALA A 61 -5.88 9.30 4.01
C ALA A 61 -7.30 9.81 3.69
N ARG A 62 -8.33 9.04 4.07
CA ARG A 62 -9.73 9.45 3.89
C ARG A 62 -10.08 10.66 4.75
N LYS A 63 -9.59 10.71 5.99
CA LYS A 63 -9.77 11.86 6.88
C LYS A 63 -9.12 13.13 6.34
N SER A 64 -7.89 13.04 5.83
CA SER A 64 -7.21 14.22 5.26
C SER A 64 -7.94 14.78 4.04
N LYS A 65 -8.48 13.91 3.16
CA LYS A 65 -9.33 14.33 2.04
C LYS A 65 -10.62 15.01 2.49
N LYS A 66 -11.25 14.51 3.57
CA LYS A 66 -12.49 15.09 4.12
C LYS A 66 -12.26 16.45 4.78
N GLY A 67 -11.16 16.62 5.52
CA GLY A 67 -10.78 17.90 6.14
C GLY A 67 -10.48 19.00 5.14
N LYS A 68 -9.79 18.66 4.02
CA LYS A 68 -9.45 19.62 2.96
C LYS A 68 -10.67 20.16 2.19
N LYS A 69 -11.81 19.45 2.24
CA LYS A 69 -13.10 19.90 1.65
C LYS A 69 -13.85 20.90 2.53
N LEU A 70 -13.57 20.94 3.83
CA LEU A 70 -14.28 21.80 4.80
C LEU A 70 -13.69 23.21 4.91
N THR A 71 -12.42 23.39 4.57
CA THR A 71 -11.72 24.69 4.59
C THR A 71 -11.69 25.40 3.23
N ALA A 72 -12.24 24.79 2.18
CA ALA A 72 -12.28 25.34 0.83
C ALA A 72 -13.66 25.93 0.46
N LYS A 73 -14.46 26.33 1.46
CA LYS A 73 -15.82 26.85 1.29
C LYS A 73 -15.93 28.24 1.90
#